data_AF-A0A845C584-F1
#
_entry.id   AF-A0A845C584-F1
#
_cell.length_a   1.000
_cell.length_b   1.000
_cell.length_c   1.000
_cell.angle_alpha   90.00
_cell.angle_beta   90.00
_cell.angle_gamma   90.00
#
_symmetry.space_group_name_H-M   'P 1'
#
loop_
_entity.id
_entity.type
_entity.pdbx_description
1 polymer ?
#
loop_
_entity_poly.entity_id
_entity_poly.type
_entity_poly.pdbx_seq_one_letter_code
_entity_poly.pdbx_strand_id
1 'polypeptide(L)'
;MNKEWLASFGLALLIASAGASGNAFFAWCQRKAMADTSPLVFVAMVAATYLFGAVVTVAILARVNPGQVTVAGWPWAVGGGLGLYITVLCFYFLYTRFGTAYYALYAVLAILTTTLYVGQVVLREPINRFHLISIALAIGAVVTFSLASNRSI
;
A
#
# COMPACT_ATOMS: atom_id res chain seq x y z
N MET A 1 -20.09 11.00 -20.88
CA MET A 1 -19.45 10.01 -19.98
C MET A 1 -20.28 8.73 -20.04
N ASN A 2 -19.71 7.58 -20.41
CA ASN A 2 -20.45 6.31 -20.55
C ASN A 2 -20.79 5.73 -19.16
N LYS A 3 -21.96 5.10 -19.00
CA LYS A 3 -22.40 4.43 -17.76
C LYS A 3 -21.45 3.30 -17.34
N GLU A 4 -20.88 2.57 -18.31
CA GLU A 4 -19.91 1.50 -18.03
C GLU A 4 -18.61 2.04 -17.42
N TRP A 5 -18.13 3.18 -17.90
CA TRP A 5 -16.95 3.85 -17.34
C TRP A 5 -17.19 4.27 -15.88
N LEU A 6 -18.37 4.84 -15.59
CA LEU A 6 -18.76 5.22 -14.23
C LEU A 6 -18.81 4.02 -13.29
N ALA A 7 -19.33 2.88 -13.77
CA ALA A 7 -19.40 1.65 -12.98
C ALA A 7 -17.99 1.09 -12.68
N SER A 8 -17.12 0.99 -13.69
CA SER A 8 -15.75 0.49 -13.50
C SER A 8 -14.90 1.41 -12.62
N PHE A 9 -14.98 2.73 -12.84
CA PHE A 9 -14.26 3.70 -12.02
C PHE A 9 -14.80 3.75 -10.59
N GLY A 10 -16.12 3.70 -10.41
CA GLY A 10 -16.77 3.65 -9.10
C GLY A 10 -16.32 2.44 -8.28
N LEU A 11 -16.24 1.26 -8.90
CA LEU A 11 -15.72 0.05 -8.24
C LEU A 11 -14.24 0.19 -7.87
N ALA A 12 -13.41 0.69 -8.80
CA ALA A 12 -11.98 0.91 -8.52
C ALA A 12 -11.77 1.89 -7.35
N LEU A 13 -12.55 2.97 -7.31
CA LEU A 13 -12.53 3.94 -6.23
C LEU A 13 -12.93 3.32 -4.89
N LEU A 14 -13.95 2.45 -4.87
CA LEU A 14 -14.38 1.76 -3.65
C LEU A 14 -13.29 0.81 -3.13
N ILE A 15 -12.69 0.01 -4.00
CA ILE A 15 -11.60 -0.92 -3.63
C ILE A 15 -10.38 -0.14 -3.12
N ALA A 16 -9.99 0.93 -3.83
CA ALA A 16 -8.88 1.78 -3.43
C ALA A 16 -9.14 2.47 -2.08
N SER A 17 -10.37 2.93 -1.84
CA SER A 17 -10.77 3.56 -0.56
C SER A 17 -10.75 2.57 0.60
N ALA A 18 -11.18 1.34 0.38
CA ALA A 18 -11.10 0.27 1.38
C ALA A 18 -9.63 -0.06 1.73
N GLY A 19 -8.76 -0.18 0.72
CA GLY A 19 -7.33 -0.37 0.92
C GLY A 19 -6.68 0.80 1.68
N ALA A 20 -7.01 2.04 1.31
CA ALA A 20 -6.50 3.23 1.97
C ALA A 20 -6.94 3.32 3.44
N SER A 21 -8.19 2.93 3.74
CA SER A 21 -8.72 2.86 5.10
C SER A 21 -8.00 1.79 5.94
N GLY A 22 -7.73 0.63 5.36
CA GLY A 22 -6.93 -0.42 5.99
C GLY A 22 -5.52 0.05 6.34
N ASN A 23 -4.86 0.76 5.41
CA ASN A 23 -3.55 1.34 5.68
C ASN A 23 -3.60 2.44 6.78
N ALA A 24 -4.62 3.29 6.79
CA ALA A 24 -4.79 4.30 7.83
C ALA A 24 -4.95 3.66 9.22
N PHE A 25 -5.75 2.59 9.33
CA PHE A 25 -5.91 1.81 10.56
C PHE A 25 -4.60 1.15 10.98
N PHE A 26 -3.87 0.56 10.04
CA PHE A 26 -2.55 -0.02 10.29
C PHE A 26 -1.57 1.03 10.86
N ALA A 27 -1.49 2.22 10.25
CA ALA A 27 -0.62 3.30 10.73
C ALA A 27 -0.98 3.77 12.15
N TRP A 28 -2.28 3.83 12.47
CA TRP A 28 -2.76 4.16 13.81
C TRP A 28 -2.36 3.11 14.85
N CYS A 29 -2.67 1.84 14.59
CA CYS A 29 -2.32 0.72 15.48
C CYS A 29 -0.81 0.62 15.69
N GLN A 30 -0.04 0.75 14.60
CA GLN A 30 1.41 0.74 14.69
C GLN A 30 1.90 1.88 15.57
N ARG A 31 1.38 3.10 15.40
CA ARG A 31 1.76 4.25 16.25
C ARG A 31 1.46 4.04 17.72
N LYS A 32 0.39 3.32 18.05
CA LYS A 32 0.08 2.93 19.43
C LYS A 32 1.04 1.87 19.98
N ALA A 33 1.48 0.93 19.15
CA ALA A 33 2.38 -0.14 19.58
C ALA A 33 3.85 0.29 19.79
N MET A 34 4.25 1.49 19.34
CA MET A 34 5.66 1.95 19.30
C MET A 34 6.34 2.08 20.65
N ALA A 35 5.60 2.35 21.73
CA ALA A 35 6.18 2.56 23.05
C ALA A 35 6.64 1.24 23.69
N ASP A 36 6.01 0.12 23.31
CA ASP A 36 6.01 -1.09 24.13
C ASP A 36 6.48 -2.34 23.37
N THR A 37 6.72 -2.25 22.05
CA THR A 37 6.99 -3.43 21.20
C THR A 37 8.25 -3.25 20.36
N SER A 38 9.05 -4.30 20.19
CA SER A 38 10.16 -4.27 19.25
C SER A 38 9.67 -4.33 17.79
N PRO A 39 10.39 -3.73 16.81
CA PRO A 39 9.96 -3.73 15.41
C PRO A 39 9.71 -5.12 14.84
N LEU A 40 10.58 -6.09 15.15
CA LEU A 40 10.50 -7.45 14.62
C LEU A 40 9.31 -8.22 15.23
N VAL A 41 9.05 -8.02 16.53
CA VAL A 41 7.88 -8.63 17.19
C VAL A 41 6.59 -8.05 16.63
N PHE A 42 6.54 -6.73 16.42
CA PHE A 42 5.39 -6.09 15.77
C PHE A 42 5.13 -6.68 14.38
N VAL A 43 6.16 -6.78 13.53
CA VAL A 43 6.04 -7.35 12.19
C VAL A 43 5.57 -8.81 12.24
N ALA A 44 6.09 -9.61 13.16
CA ALA A 44 5.65 -11.01 13.32
C ALA A 44 4.18 -11.11 13.73
N MET A 45 3.71 -10.25 14.66
CA MET A 45 2.31 -10.22 15.06
C MET A 45 1.39 -9.78 13.92
N VAL A 46 1.79 -8.76 13.15
CA VAL A 46 1.06 -8.34 11.94
C VAL A 46 0.95 -9.47 10.93
N ALA A 47 2.05 -10.20 10.69
CA ALA A 47 2.05 -11.36 9.79
C ALA A 47 1.11 -12.47 10.26
N ALA A 48 1.07 -12.74 11.57
CA ALA A 48 0.14 -13.71 12.16
C ALA A 48 -1.33 -13.29 12.00
N THR A 49 -1.67 -12.03 12.25
CA THR A 49 -3.02 -11.50 12.05
C THR A 49 -3.43 -11.52 10.57
N TYR A 50 -2.49 -11.20 9.67
CA TYR A 50 -2.72 -11.28 8.23
C TYR A 50 -3.03 -12.71 7.79
N LEU A 51 -2.25 -13.70 8.23
CA LEU A 51 -2.47 -15.11 7.94
C LEU A 51 -3.83 -15.58 8.48
N PHE A 52 -4.17 -15.22 9.72
CA PHE A 52 -5.46 -15.55 10.32
C PHE A 52 -6.63 -14.97 9.50
N GLY A 53 -6.56 -13.69 9.14
CA GLY A 53 -7.58 -13.04 8.30
C GLY A 53 -7.74 -13.71 6.94
N ALA A 54 -6.63 -14.11 6.31
CA ALA A 54 -6.65 -14.85 5.05
C ALA A 54 -7.35 -16.21 5.21
N VAL A 55 -7.03 -16.99 6.25
CA VAL A 55 -7.67 -18.28 6.52
C VAL A 55 -9.17 -18.14 6.77
N VAL A 56 -9.58 -17.18 7.60
CA VAL A 56 -11.00 -16.91 7.87
C VAL A 56 -11.74 -16.52 6.60
N THR A 57 -11.15 -15.65 5.78
CA THR A 57 -11.75 -15.21 4.51
C THR A 57 -11.91 -16.37 3.53
N VAL A 58 -10.90 -17.24 3.41
CA VAL A 58 -10.98 -18.46 2.60
C VAL A 58 -12.10 -19.37 3.09
N ALA A 59 -12.19 -19.59 4.40
CA ALA A 59 -13.22 -20.44 5.01
C ALA A 59 -14.64 -19.91 4.77
N ILE A 60 -14.85 -18.59 4.87
CA ILE A 60 -16.16 -17.95 4.66
C ILE A 60 -16.56 -17.96 3.18
N LEU A 61 -15.63 -17.61 2.28
CA LEU A 61 -15.96 -17.46 0.87
C LEU A 61 -16.08 -18.80 0.14
N ALA A 62 -15.54 -19.90 0.70
CA ALA A 62 -15.66 -21.28 0.22
C ALA A 62 -15.37 -21.51 -1.29
N ARG A 63 -14.68 -20.56 -1.95
CA ARG A 63 -14.45 -20.52 -3.40
C ARG A 63 -12.96 -20.64 -3.78
N VAL A 64 -12.10 -20.94 -2.82
CA VAL A 64 -10.66 -21.06 -3.04
C VAL A 64 -10.29 -22.53 -3.03
N ASN A 65 -9.85 -23.05 -4.17
CA ASN A 65 -9.21 -24.36 -4.23
C ASN A 65 -7.73 -24.14 -3.84
N PRO A 66 -7.26 -24.60 -2.66
CA PRO A 66 -5.90 -24.33 -2.19
C PRO A 66 -4.80 -24.88 -3.12
N GLY A 67 -5.15 -25.81 -4.02
CA GLY A 67 -4.26 -26.30 -5.09
C GLY A 67 -4.09 -25.37 -6.30
N GLN A 68 -4.75 -24.20 -6.33
CA GLN A 68 -4.63 -23.24 -7.44
C GLN A 68 -3.36 -22.37 -7.40
N VAL A 69 -2.54 -22.45 -6.35
CA VAL A 69 -1.19 -21.86 -6.40
C VAL A 69 -0.37 -22.71 -7.36
N THR A 70 -0.34 -22.28 -8.61
CA THR A 70 0.43 -22.97 -9.65
C THR A 70 1.92 -22.88 -9.33
N VAL A 71 2.70 -23.84 -9.83
CA VAL A 71 4.18 -23.80 -9.76
C VAL A 71 4.74 -22.49 -10.35
N ALA A 72 3.99 -21.82 -11.23
CA ALA A 72 4.34 -20.52 -11.78
C ALA A 72 4.02 -19.34 -10.85
N GLY A 73 3.05 -19.47 -9.93
CA GLY A 73 2.57 -18.39 -9.07
C GLY A 73 3.36 -18.20 -7.76
N TRP A 74 3.93 -19.28 -7.21
CA TRP A 74 4.58 -19.22 -5.90
C TRP A 74 5.80 -18.27 -5.82
N PRO A 75 6.66 -18.10 -6.85
CA PRO A 75 7.78 -17.16 -6.74
C PRO A 75 7.30 -15.71 -6.60
N TRP A 76 6.20 -15.37 -7.28
CA TRP A 76 5.58 -14.04 -7.20
C TRP A 76 4.91 -13.81 -5.85
N ALA A 77 4.29 -14.85 -5.28
CA ALA A 77 3.73 -14.77 -3.93
C ALA A 77 4.82 -14.55 -2.87
N VAL A 78 5.96 -15.25 -2.99
CA VAL A 78 7.12 -15.06 -2.11
C VAL A 78 7.73 -13.68 -2.29
N GLY A 79 7.95 -13.24 -3.53
CA GLY A 79 8.46 -11.90 -3.83
C GLY A 79 7.56 -10.78 -3.30
N GLY A 80 6.23 -10.93 -3.46
CA GLY A 80 5.25 -10.00 -2.89
C GLY A 80 5.27 -9.98 -1.37
N GLY A 81 5.40 -11.15 -0.72
CA GLY A 81 5.56 -11.27 0.73
C GLY A 81 6.82 -10.57 1.26
N LEU A 82 7.95 -10.73 0.56
CA LEU A 82 9.19 -10.01 0.90
C LEU A 82 9.04 -8.49 0.76
N GLY A 83 8.38 -8.03 -0.30
CA GLY A 83 8.09 -6.61 -0.49
C GLY A 83 7.18 -6.04 0.62
N LEU A 84 6.17 -6.80 1.03
CA LEU A 84 5.28 -6.41 2.13
C LEU A 84 6.01 -6.37 3.48
N TYR A 85 6.88 -7.35 3.76
CA TYR A 85 7.73 -7.35 4.96
C TYR A 85 8.58 -6.07 5.07
N ILE A 86 9.27 -5.71 3.98
CA ILE A 86 10.07 -4.48 3.92
C ILE A 86 9.19 -3.26 4.16
N THR A 87 8.00 -3.21 3.55
CA THR A 87 7.06 -2.09 3.69
C THR A 87 6.63 -1.90 5.16
N VAL A 88 6.20 -2.96 5.84
CA VAL A 88 5.78 -2.91 7.25
C VAL A 88 6.95 -2.48 8.14
N LEU A 89 8.16 -3.02 7.91
CA LEU A 89 9.35 -2.64 8.66
C LEU A 89 9.74 -1.18 8.44
N CYS A 90 9.72 -0.69 7.20
CA CYS A 90 10.01 0.70 6.89
C CYS A 90 8.94 1.63 7.45
N PHE A 91 7.67 1.26 7.43
CA PHE A 91 6.61 2.01 8.12
C PHE A 91 6.87 2.11 9.62
N TYR A 92 7.32 1.02 10.25
CA TYR A 92 7.73 1.04 11.65
C TYR A 92 8.73 2.17 11.91
N PHE A 93 9.84 2.20 11.17
CA PHE A 93 10.86 3.23 11.32
C PHE A 93 10.39 4.64 10.91
N LEU A 94 9.59 4.74 9.85
CA LEU A 94 9.08 6.02 9.36
C LEU A 94 8.21 6.70 10.40
N TYR A 95 7.23 5.98 10.95
CA TYR A 95 6.29 6.57 11.89
C TYR A 95 6.87 6.70 13.30
N THR A 96 7.82 5.85 13.70
CA THR A 96 8.51 6.01 15.00
C THR A 96 9.40 7.24 15.04
N ARG A 97 10.13 7.53 13.95
CA ARG A 97 11.10 8.63 13.91
C ARG A 97 10.48 9.95 13.45
N PHE A 98 9.50 9.90 12.55
CA PHE A 98 9.00 11.09 11.85
C PHE A 98 7.48 11.31 12.02
N GLY A 99 6.75 10.33 12.59
CA GLY A 99 5.30 10.44 12.81
C GLY A 99 4.45 10.13 11.57
N THR A 100 3.13 10.11 11.73
CA THR A 100 2.19 9.68 10.68
C THR A 100 2.05 10.65 9.51
N ALA A 101 2.41 11.92 9.68
CA ALA A 101 2.37 12.91 8.60
C ALA A 101 3.29 12.50 7.44
N TYR A 102 4.43 11.86 7.72
CA TYR A 102 5.37 11.37 6.71
C TYR A 102 4.82 10.24 5.84
N TYR A 103 3.62 9.73 6.13
CA TYR A 103 2.88 8.89 5.20
C TYR A 103 2.66 9.59 3.85
N ALA A 104 2.45 10.90 3.83
CA ALA A 104 2.27 11.64 2.57
C ALA A 104 3.50 11.53 1.66
N LEU A 105 4.70 11.63 2.23
CA LEU A 105 5.96 11.43 1.52
C LEU A 105 6.06 10.01 0.96
N TYR A 106 5.78 9.01 1.79
CA TYR A 106 5.72 7.62 1.34
C TYR A 106 4.71 7.43 0.20
N ALA A 107 3.49 7.96 0.34
CA ALA A 107 2.40 7.73 -0.60
C ALA A 107 2.77 8.22 -2.00
N VAL A 108 3.45 9.36 -2.10
CA VAL A 108 3.89 9.87 -3.40
C VAL A 108 5.08 9.08 -3.95
N LEU A 109 6.06 8.72 -3.11
CA LEU A 109 7.14 7.84 -3.56
C LEU A 109 6.61 6.48 -4.04
N ALA A 110 5.59 5.95 -3.37
CA ALA A 110 4.87 4.75 -3.76
C ALA A 110 4.19 4.94 -5.12
N ILE A 111 3.48 6.05 -5.36
CA ILE A 111 2.90 6.36 -6.69
C ILE A 111 3.98 6.35 -7.77
N LEU A 112 5.10 7.05 -7.56
CA LEU A 112 6.18 7.12 -8.55
C LEU A 112 6.79 5.75 -8.83
N THR A 113 7.14 4.99 -7.79
CA THR A 113 7.77 3.67 -7.94
C THR A 113 6.83 2.61 -8.50
N THR A 114 5.55 2.60 -8.09
CA THR A 114 4.57 1.63 -8.59
C THR A 114 4.09 1.97 -10.00
N THR A 115 3.80 3.23 -10.30
CA THR A 115 3.22 3.63 -11.58
C THR A 115 4.29 3.80 -12.66
N LEU A 116 5.37 4.53 -12.37
CA LEU A 116 6.42 4.79 -13.36
C LEU A 116 7.39 3.62 -13.47
N TYR A 117 7.94 3.14 -12.36
CA TYR A 117 8.95 2.08 -12.45
C TYR A 117 8.29 0.71 -12.73
N VAL A 118 7.42 0.23 -11.85
CA VAL A 118 6.81 -1.11 -12.05
C VAL A 118 5.85 -1.10 -13.24
N GLY A 119 4.87 -0.19 -13.28
CA GLY A 119 3.88 -0.11 -14.36
C GLY A 119 4.52 0.16 -15.73
N GLN A 120 5.25 1.27 -15.87
CA GLN A 120 5.77 1.68 -17.18
C GLN A 120 7.05 0.92 -17.61
N VAL A 121 8.04 0.76 -16.72
CA VAL A 121 9.35 0.20 -17.10
C VAL A 121 9.33 -1.32 -17.08
N VAL A 122 8.82 -1.93 -16.01
CA VAL A 122 8.85 -3.40 -15.84
C VAL A 122 7.70 -4.06 -16.61
N LEU A 123 6.47 -3.60 -16.40
CA LEU A 123 5.26 -4.21 -16.98
C LEU A 123 4.88 -3.63 -18.35
N ARG A 124 5.48 -2.49 -18.74
CA ARG A 124 5.24 -1.80 -20.02
C ARG A 124 3.77 -1.42 -20.24
N GLU A 125 3.09 -1.02 -19.17
CA GLU A 125 1.71 -0.57 -19.22
C GLU A 125 1.58 0.79 -19.92
N PRO A 126 0.53 0.99 -20.73
CA PRO A 126 0.34 2.24 -21.47
C PRO A 126 -0.05 3.40 -20.55
N ILE A 127 0.65 4.52 -20.67
CA ILE A 127 0.37 5.75 -19.92
C ILE A 127 -0.26 6.80 -20.84
N ASN A 128 -1.39 7.37 -20.41
CA ASN A 128 -2.04 8.49 -21.07
C ASN A 128 -1.57 9.83 -20.48
N ARG A 129 -1.74 10.93 -21.21
CA ARG A 129 -1.47 12.30 -20.78
C ARG A 129 -2.13 12.65 -19.44
N PHE A 130 -3.33 12.15 -19.18
CA PHE A 130 -3.99 12.36 -17.89
C PHE A 130 -3.28 11.66 -16.72
N HIS A 131 -2.69 10.48 -16.93
CA HIS A 131 -1.87 9.82 -15.92
C HIS A 131 -0.61 10.63 -15.61
N LEU A 132 0.03 11.21 -16.64
CA LEU A 132 1.18 12.10 -16.45
C LEU A 132 0.83 13.34 -15.64
N ILE A 133 -0.33 13.94 -15.89
CA ILE A 133 -0.83 15.07 -15.09
C ILE A 133 -1.04 14.67 -13.63
N SER A 134 -1.66 13.50 -13.37
CA SER A 134 -1.84 12.99 -12.02
C SER A 134 -0.51 12.78 -11.28
N ILE A 135 0.51 12.27 -11.99
CA ILE A 135 1.86 12.09 -11.45
C ILE A 135 2.51 13.44 -11.12
N ALA A 136 2.39 14.43 -12.02
CA ALA A 136 2.91 15.78 -11.78
C ALA A 136 2.25 16.43 -10.55
N LEU A 137 0.94 16.27 -10.38
CA LEU A 137 0.22 16.75 -9.20
C LEU A 137 0.65 16.02 -7.93
N ALA A 138 0.89 14.70 -7.99
CA ALA A 138 1.41 13.95 -6.85
C ALA A 138 2.80 14.46 -6.42
N ILE A 139 3.70 14.74 -7.37
CA ILE A 139 5.01 15.36 -7.08
C ILE A 139 4.81 16.73 -6.44
N GLY A 140 3.89 17.55 -6.97
CA GLY A 140 3.52 18.83 -6.37
C GLY A 140 3.10 18.71 -4.90
N ALA A 141 2.36 17.65 -4.56
CA ALA A 141 1.97 17.36 -3.18
C ALA A 141 3.16 17.05 -2.25
N VAL A 142 4.23 16.40 -2.76
CA VAL A 142 5.47 16.22 -1.97
C VAL A 142 6.18 17.53 -1.71
N VAL A 143 6.28 18.37 -2.74
CA VAL A 143 6.98 19.66 -2.60
C VAL A 143 6.26 20.52 -1.58
N THR A 144 4.94 20.62 -1.64
CA THR A 144 4.15 21.37 -0.65
C THR A 144 4.23 20.74 0.74
N PHE A 145 4.18 19.40 0.84
CA PHE A 145 4.37 18.70 2.11
C PHE A 145 5.75 18.99 2.73
N SER A 146 6.82 18.96 1.94
CA SER A 146 8.18 19.26 2.39
C SER A 146 8.32 20.71 2.87
N LEU A 147 7.72 21.66 2.14
CA LEU A 147 7.68 23.07 2.56
C LEU A 147 6.92 23.25 3.88
N ALA A 148 5.83 22.50 4.07
CA ALA A 148 5.07 22.51 5.32
C ALA A 148 5.87 21.87 6.48
N SER A 149 6.56 20.76 6.27
CA SER A 149 7.41 20.13 7.31
C SER A 149 8.55 21.03 7.78
N ASN A 150 9.05 21.93 6.92
CA ASN A 150 10.09 22.91 7.26
C ASN A 150 9.55 24.19 7.93
N ARG A 151 8.24 24.38 7.95
CA ARG A 151 7.58 25.56 8.55
C ARG A 151 6.63 25.06 9.65
N SER A 152 7.17 24.86 10.86
CA SER A 152 6.32 24.72 12.04
C SER A 152 5.57 26.04 12.23
N ILE A 153 4.25 26.03 12.01
CA ILE A 153 3.37 27.10 12.47
C ILE A 153 3.17 26.94 13.97
#